data_AF-A0AAP4BUE4-F1
#
_entry.id   AF-A0AAP4BUE4-F1
#
_cell.length_a   1.000
_cell.length_b   1.000
_cell.length_c   1.000
_cell.angle_alpha   90.00
_cell.angle_beta   90.00
_cell.angle_gamma   90.00
#
_symmetry.space_group_name_H-M   'P 1'
#
loop_
_entity.id
_entity.type
_entity.pdbx_description
1 polymer ?
#
loop_
_entity_poly.entity_id
_entity_poly.type
_entity_poly.pdbx_seq_one_letter_code
_entity_poly.pdbx_strand_id
1 'polypeptide(L)'
;MLQGFKDFIMRGNVIELSTAVIVGSAFTAIVTSISDHIINPLIASFGSADVSGFGFYLDADNDATFLDFGAVITSVINFLIVAGIVYFIIIVPINKLENARKRSLGIGKGENEEDDKEPQPTTDELLAEIRDLLRDDATGTTKQPQPAQQTERSQSAPETESS
;
A
#
# COMPACT_ATOMS: atom_id res chain seq x y z
N MET A 1 -27.17 -24.04 -6.66
CA MET A 1 -26.17 -23.79 -5.60
C MET A 1 -24.78 -23.53 -6.17
N LEU A 2 -24.19 -24.46 -6.93
CA LEU A 2 -22.85 -24.29 -7.54
C LEU A 2 -22.71 -23.05 -8.45
N GLN A 3 -23.73 -22.73 -9.25
CA GLN A 3 -23.74 -21.51 -10.08
C GLN A 3 -23.66 -20.24 -9.22
N GLY A 4 -24.54 -20.10 -8.22
CA GLY A 4 -24.56 -18.93 -7.32
C GLY A 4 -23.32 -18.82 -6.42
N PHE A 5 -22.69 -19.94 -6.09
CA PHE A 5 -21.39 -19.94 -5.40
C PHE A 5 -20.26 -19.46 -6.32
N LYS A 6 -20.22 -19.92 -7.58
CA LYS A 6 -19.28 -19.40 -8.58
C LYS A 6 -19.47 -17.90 -8.77
N ASP A 7 -20.70 -17.41 -8.88
CA ASP A 7 -21.00 -15.98 -9.03
C ASP A 7 -20.67 -15.17 -7.76
N PHE A 8 -20.66 -15.81 -6.58
CA PHE A 8 -20.19 -15.20 -5.35
C PHE A 8 -18.66 -15.05 -5.31
N ILE A 9 -17.92 -16.11 -5.65
CA ILE A 9 -16.46 -16.07 -5.70
C ILE A 9 -15.98 -15.15 -6.83
N MET A 10 -16.65 -15.15 -7.98
CA MET A 10 -16.30 -14.28 -9.12
C MET A 10 -16.46 -12.78 -8.84
N ARG A 11 -17.04 -12.38 -7.69
CA ARG A 11 -16.95 -10.99 -7.24
C ARG A 11 -15.50 -10.69 -6.85
N GLY A 12 -14.85 -9.79 -7.57
CA GLY A 12 -13.42 -9.43 -7.38
C GLY A 12 -13.04 -9.16 -5.92
N ASN A 13 -13.89 -8.47 -5.17
CA ASN A 13 -13.70 -8.21 -3.75
C ASN A 13 -13.51 -9.49 -2.90
N VAL A 14 -14.17 -10.60 -3.24
CA VAL A 14 -14.03 -11.86 -2.49
C VAL A 14 -12.70 -12.54 -2.81
N ILE A 15 -12.31 -12.56 -4.09
CA ILE A 15 -11.04 -13.18 -4.52
C ILE A 15 -9.85 -12.43 -3.93
N GLU A 16 -9.82 -11.11 -4.03
CA GLU A 16 -8.71 -10.28 -3.53
C GLU A 16 -8.52 -10.46 -2.02
N LEU A 17 -9.61 -10.35 -1.24
CA LEU A 17 -9.56 -10.56 0.20
C LEU A 17 -9.17 -11.99 0.56
N SER A 18 -9.71 -12.99 -0.14
CA SER A 18 -9.38 -14.40 0.11
C SER A 18 -7.91 -14.71 -0.18
N THR A 19 -7.39 -14.19 -1.29
CA THR A 19 -5.98 -14.37 -1.66
C THR A 19 -5.05 -13.69 -0.66
N ALA A 20 -5.38 -12.49 -0.19
CA ALA A 20 -4.59 -11.80 0.84
C ALA A 20 -4.46 -12.64 2.13
N VAL A 21 -5.57 -13.21 2.62
CA VAL A 21 -5.58 -14.04 3.83
C VAL A 21 -4.79 -15.34 3.64
N ILE A 22 -4.95 -16.02 2.50
CA ILE A 22 -4.23 -17.27 2.21
C ILE A 22 -2.71 -17.03 2.12
N VAL A 23 -2.29 -15.98 1.42
CA VAL A 23 -0.85 -15.65 1.28
C VAL A 23 -0.27 -15.22 2.63
N GLY A 24 -0.98 -14.37 3.39
CA GLY A 24 -0.52 -13.92 4.70
C GLY A 24 -0.37 -15.05 5.72
N SER A 25 -1.34 -15.98 5.76
CA SER A 25 -1.27 -17.14 6.65
C SER A 25 -0.17 -18.12 6.26
N ALA A 26 0.00 -18.41 4.96
CA ALA A 26 1.07 -19.28 4.47
C ALA A 26 2.46 -18.70 4.77
N PHE A 27 2.66 -17.39 4.57
CA PHE A 27 3.92 -16.73 4.88
C PHE A 27 4.22 -16.77 6.38
N THR A 28 3.24 -16.44 7.22
CA THR A 28 3.38 -16.49 8.68
C THR A 28 3.76 -17.90 9.14
N ALA A 29 3.14 -18.95 8.58
CA ALA A 29 3.47 -20.33 8.91
C ALA A 29 4.94 -20.69 8.58
N ILE A 30 5.49 -20.17 7.47
CA ILE A 30 6.89 -20.38 7.11
C ILE A 30 7.82 -19.72 8.14
N VAL A 31 7.56 -18.46 8.50
CA VAL A 31 8.42 -17.75 9.46
C VAL A 31 8.33 -18.39 10.85
N THR A 32 7.12 -18.77 11.28
CA THR A 32 6.94 -19.52 12.53
C THR A 32 7.67 -20.84 12.52
N SER A 33 7.59 -21.63 11.44
CA SER A 33 8.33 -22.89 11.32
C SER A 33 9.84 -22.70 11.43
N ILE A 34 10.38 -21.67 10.79
CA ILE A 34 11.81 -21.31 10.90
C ILE A 34 12.14 -20.90 12.34
N SER A 35 11.29 -20.09 12.96
CA SER A 35 11.50 -19.64 14.34
C SER A 35 11.47 -20.82 15.31
N ASP A 36 10.52 -21.73 15.16
CA ASP A 36 10.32 -22.85 16.07
C ASP A 36 11.39 -23.94 15.92
N HIS A 37 11.89 -24.16 14.70
CA HIS A 37 12.86 -25.23 14.44
C HIS A 37 14.31 -24.76 14.39
N ILE A 38 14.57 -23.46 14.26
CA ILE A 38 15.93 -22.91 14.19
C ILE A 38 16.19 -21.94 15.33
N ILE A 39 15.33 -20.92 15.52
CA ILE A 39 15.59 -19.87 16.51
C ILE A 39 15.37 -20.39 17.94
N ASN A 40 14.28 -21.10 18.20
CA ASN A 40 13.96 -21.68 19.50
C ASN A 40 15.08 -22.59 20.03
N PRO A 41 15.59 -23.59 19.27
CA PRO A 41 16.71 -24.41 19.73
C PRO A 41 17.99 -23.60 19.99
N LEU A 42 18.26 -22.56 19.19
CA LEU A 42 19.41 -21.69 19.41
C LEU A 42 19.27 -20.91 20.72
N ILE A 43 18.12 -20.30 20.98
CA ILE A 43 17.84 -19.57 22.23
C ILE A 43 17.90 -20.54 23.42
N ALA A 44 17.29 -21.72 23.29
CA ALA A 44 17.33 -22.76 24.30
C ALA A 44 18.76 -23.23 24.59
N SER A 45 19.66 -23.24 23.59
CA SER A 45 21.07 -23.57 23.80
C SER A 45 21.86 -22.52 24.59
N PHE A 46 21.42 -21.25 24.55
CA PHE A 46 21.99 -20.18 25.38
C PHE A 46 21.37 -20.12 26.78
N GLY A 47 20.18 -20.71 26.96
CA GLY A 47 19.62 -21.02 28.28
C GLY A 47 20.42 -22.15 28.93
N SER A 48 20.96 -21.92 30.12
CA SER A 48 21.82 -22.88 30.84
C SER A 48 21.18 -24.28 30.90
N ALA A 49 21.98 -25.32 30.65
CA ALA A 49 21.58 -26.74 30.53
C ALA A 49 20.93 -27.38 31.77
N ASP A 50 20.82 -26.65 32.89
CA ASP A 50 20.28 -27.13 34.18
C ASP A 50 18.99 -26.42 34.62
N VAL A 51 18.56 -25.41 33.85
CA VAL A 51 17.27 -24.72 34.03
C VAL A 51 16.51 -24.90 32.74
N SER A 52 15.26 -25.31 32.86
CA SER A 52 14.30 -25.58 31.79
C SER A 52 14.12 -24.37 30.84
N GLY A 53 15.12 -24.08 30.01
CA GLY A 53 15.20 -22.82 29.27
C GLY A 53 15.02 -21.60 30.19
N PHE A 54 14.68 -20.44 29.63
CA PHE A 54 14.30 -19.24 30.39
C PHE A 54 12.97 -19.40 31.17
N GLY A 55 12.43 -20.62 31.30
CA GLY A 55 11.16 -20.87 31.95
C GLY A 55 11.29 -21.29 33.41
N PHE A 56 10.32 -20.88 34.22
CA PHE A 56 10.22 -21.30 35.61
C PHE A 56 8.80 -21.75 35.94
N TYR A 57 8.68 -22.73 36.84
CA TYR A 57 7.40 -23.15 37.39
C TYR A 57 7.02 -22.21 38.53
N LEU A 58 5.83 -21.62 38.46
CA LEU A 58 5.32 -20.79 39.56
C LEU A 58 4.82 -21.66 40.73
N ASP A 59 4.46 -22.92 40.46
CA ASP A 59 4.08 -23.94 41.42
C ASP A 59 4.70 -25.29 40.97
N ALA A 60 5.42 -25.96 41.86
CA ALA A 60 6.32 -27.07 41.50
C ALA A 60 5.59 -28.38 41.13
N ASP A 61 4.29 -28.49 41.42
CA ASP A 61 3.47 -29.69 41.20
C ASP A 61 2.39 -29.48 40.11
N ASN A 62 2.42 -28.35 39.40
CA ASN A 62 1.46 -28.04 38.36
C ASN A 62 2.13 -27.59 37.06
N ASP A 63 2.21 -28.52 36.11
CA ASP A 63 2.70 -28.28 34.75
C ASP A 63 1.95 -27.16 34.01
N ALA A 64 0.70 -26.85 34.40
CA ALA A 64 -0.06 -25.74 33.83
C ALA A 64 0.46 -24.35 34.25
N THR A 65 1.39 -24.28 35.20
CA THR A 65 1.97 -23.01 35.70
C THR A 65 3.43 -22.82 35.28
N PHE A 66 3.87 -23.55 34.25
CA PHE A 66 5.15 -23.33 33.60
C PHE A 66 5.10 -22.03 32.76
N LEU A 67 5.88 -21.02 33.16
CA LEU A 67 6.06 -19.82 32.36
C LEU A 67 7.26 -20.00 31.45
N ASP A 68 7.04 -20.09 30.13
CA ASP A 68 8.10 -20.16 29.13
C ASP A 68 8.46 -18.75 28.59
N PHE A 69 9.44 -18.10 29.21
CA PHE A 69 9.94 -16.82 28.70
C PHE A 69 10.71 -16.97 27.38
N GLY A 70 11.23 -18.17 27.08
CA GLY A 70 11.88 -18.45 25.81
C GLY A 70 10.91 -18.32 24.65
N ALA A 71 9.71 -18.91 24.78
CA ALA A 71 8.64 -18.79 23.78
C ALA A 71 8.22 -17.33 23.55
N VAL A 72 8.15 -16.51 24.61
CA VAL A 72 7.83 -15.07 24.49
C VAL A 72 8.91 -14.34 23.70
N ILE A 73 10.19 -14.53 24.03
CA ILE A 73 11.31 -13.92 23.31
C ILE A 73 11.30 -14.34 21.83
N THR A 74 11.04 -15.62 21.55
CA THR A 74 10.93 -16.14 20.19
C THR A 74 9.78 -15.49 19.43
N SER A 75 8.61 -15.32 20.04
CA SER A 75 7.47 -14.66 19.39
C SER A 75 7.79 -13.19 19.03
N VAL A 76 8.53 -12.48 19.87
CA VAL A 76 9.01 -11.12 19.58
C VAL A 76 10.00 -11.13 18.42
N ILE A 77 10.94 -12.07 18.40
CA ILE A 77 11.90 -12.21 17.28
C ILE A 77 11.17 -12.53 15.98
N ASN A 78 10.21 -13.45 16.00
CA ASN A 78 9.39 -13.80 14.85
C ASN A 78 8.64 -12.56 14.32
N PHE A 79 8.01 -11.78 15.20
CA PHE A 79 7.36 -10.52 14.83
C PHE A 79 8.33 -9.54 14.15
N LEU A 80 9.53 -9.35 14.69
CA LEU A 80 10.54 -8.47 14.10
C LEU A 80 11.03 -8.97 12.73
N ILE A 81 11.18 -10.28 12.55
CA ILE A 81 11.55 -10.88 11.26
C ILE A 81 10.44 -10.66 10.23
N VAL A 82 9.19 -10.97 10.57
CA VAL A 82 8.03 -10.74 9.68
C VAL A 82 7.94 -9.27 9.30
N ALA A 83 7.97 -8.37 10.28
CA ALA A 83 7.92 -6.93 10.05
C ALA A 83 9.09 -6.44 9.17
N GLY A 84 10.30 -6.93 9.42
CA GLY A 84 11.48 -6.61 8.64
C GLY A 84 11.39 -7.07 7.18
N ILE A 85 10.92 -8.30 6.94
CA ILE A 85 10.74 -8.81 5.57
C ILE A 85 9.64 -8.03 4.83
N VAL A 86 8.50 -7.81 5.47
CA VAL A 86 7.40 -7.02 4.88
C VAL A 86 7.87 -5.61 4.55
N TYR A 87 8.59 -4.96 5.47
CA TYR A 87 9.15 -3.63 5.23
C TYR A 87 10.13 -3.62 4.05
N PHE A 88 11.06 -4.57 4.00
CA PHE A 88 12.08 -4.57 2.95
C PHE A 88 11.54 -4.98 1.57
N ILE A 89 10.62 -5.93 1.51
CA ILE A 89 10.09 -6.48 0.25
C ILE A 89 8.91 -5.67 -0.30
N ILE A 90 8.10 -5.07 0.56
CA ILE A 90 6.88 -4.35 0.13
C ILE A 90 7.08 -2.85 0.29
N ILE A 91 7.39 -2.37 1.51
CA ILE A 91 7.40 -0.94 1.82
C ILE A 91 8.56 -0.21 1.12
N VAL A 92 9.80 -0.73 1.18
CA VAL A 92 10.97 -0.11 0.54
C VAL A 92 10.81 0.07 -0.97
N PRO A 93 10.41 -0.95 -1.77
CA PRO A 93 10.25 -0.76 -3.21
C PRO A 93 9.07 0.15 -3.57
N ILE A 94 7.97 0.08 -2.82
CA ILE A 94 6.83 1.01 -3.00
C ILE A 94 7.30 2.44 -2.75
N ASN A 95 7.92 2.71 -1.60
CA ASN A 95 8.50 4.01 -1.26
C ASN A 95 9.52 4.47 -2.32
N LYS A 96 10.35 3.56 -2.86
CA LYS A 96 11.31 3.88 -3.92
C LYS A 96 10.64 4.25 -5.24
N LEU A 97 9.59 3.53 -5.63
CA LEU A 97 8.84 3.78 -6.86
C LEU A 97 8.05 5.09 -6.77
N GLU A 98 7.40 5.34 -5.63
CA GLU A 98 6.73 6.61 -5.35
C GLU A 98 7.70 7.77 -5.38
N ASN A 99 8.86 7.65 -4.74
CA ASN A 99 9.88 8.69 -4.76
C ASN A 99 10.41 8.95 -6.19
N ALA A 100 10.53 7.92 -7.02
CA ALA A 100 10.89 8.07 -8.43
C ALA A 100 9.79 8.79 -9.24
N ARG A 101 8.52 8.45 -9.00
CA ARG A 101 7.35 9.06 -9.66
C ARG A 101 7.13 10.51 -9.22
N LYS A 102 7.27 10.82 -7.92
CA LYS A 102 7.22 12.17 -7.35
C LYS A 102 8.35 13.05 -7.91
N ARG A 103 9.55 12.47 -8.14
CA ARG A 103 10.68 13.18 -8.77
C ARG A 103 10.47 13.47 -10.25
N SER A 104 9.72 12.63 -10.99
CA SER A 104 9.32 12.93 -12.37
C SER A 104 8.18 13.95 -12.48
N LEU A 105 7.36 14.11 -11.45
CA LEU A 105 6.18 14.99 -11.44
C LEU A 105 6.41 16.34 -10.73
N GLY A 106 7.58 16.56 -10.10
CA GLY A 106 7.97 17.86 -9.54
C GLY A 106 7.21 18.31 -8.28
N ILE A 107 6.40 17.43 -7.69
CA ILE A 107 5.63 17.74 -6.47
C ILE A 107 6.44 17.29 -5.25
N GLY A 108 6.80 18.27 -4.42
CA GLY A 108 7.59 18.10 -3.21
C GLY A 108 6.97 17.10 -2.23
N LYS A 109 7.87 16.42 -1.51
CA LYS A 109 7.65 15.41 -0.47
C LYS A 109 6.47 15.77 0.46
N GLY A 110 5.32 15.14 0.24
CA GLY A 110 4.17 15.14 1.13
C GLY A 110 3.94 13.73 1.64
N GLU A 111 4.07 13.57 2.96
CA GLU A 111 3.72 12.38 3.72
C GLU A 111 2.20 12.17 3.64
N ASN A 112 1.78 11.06 3.04
CA ASN A 112 0.46 10.46 3.19
C ASN A 112 0.68 8.96 2.97
N GLU A 113 1.10 8.29 4.05
CA GLU A 113 1.01 6.85 4.15
C GLU A 113 -0.49 6.54 4.35
N GLU A 114 -1.02 5.59 3.59
CA GLU A 114 -2.40 5.06 3.68
C GLU A 114 -3.53 5.81 2.92
N ASP A 115 -3.37 6.05 1.62
CA ASP A 115 -4.46 5.82 0.64
C ASP A 115 -3.86 5.74 -0.77
N ASP A 116 -3.08 4.69 -1.02
CA ASP A 116 -2.38 4.49 -2.30
C ASP A 116 -3.32 3.85 -3.34
N LYS A 117 -4.55 4.38 -3.44
CA LYS A 117 -5.16 4.53 -4.75
C LYS A 117 -4.55 5.81 -5.30
N GLU A 118 -3.72 5.67 -6.34
CA GLU A 118 -3.31 6.79 -7.20
C GLU A 118 -4.47 7.79 -7.33
N PRO A 119 -4.23 9.12 -7.41
CA PRO A 119 -5.29 10.08 -7.67
C PRO A 119 -5.77 9.88 -9.11
N GLN A 120 -6.47 8.77 -9.35
CA GLN A 120 -7.54 8.75 -10.32
C GLN A 120 -8.50 9.80 -9.81
N PRO A 121 -8.83 10.80 -10.64
CA PRO A 121 -9.80 11.80 -10.24
C PRO A 121 -11.02 11.03 -9.75
N THR A 122 -11.34 11.23 -8.48
CA THR A 122 -12.43 10.48 -7.85
C THR A 122 -13.68 10.71 -8.67
N THR A 123 -14.60 9.75 -8.69
CA THR A 123 -15.86 9.93 -9.43
C THR A 123 -16.54 11.25 -9.05
N ASP A 124 -16.38 11.68 -7.80
CA ASP A 124 -16.87 12.95 -7.29
C ASP A 124 -16.14 14.17 -7.88
N GLU A 125 -14.82 14.13 -8.06
CA GLU A 125 -14.06 15.17 -8.77
C GLU A 125 -14.41 15.24 -10.25
N LEU A 126 -14.56 14.10 -10.93
CA LEU A 126 -15.00 14.05 -12.33
C LEU A 126 -16.44 14.55 -12.48
N LEU A 127 -17.33 14.21 -11.55
CA LEU A 127 -18.71 14.71 -11.55
C LEU A 127 -18.77 16.21 -11.26
N ALA A 128 -17.89 16.72 -10.40
CA ALA A 128 -17.75 18.16 -10.17
C ALA A 128 -17.26 18.89 -11.43
N GLU A 129 -16.25 18.35 -12.11
CA GLU A 129 -15.74 18.89 -13.38
C GLU A 129 -16.82 18.85 -14.48
N ILE A 130 -17.53 17.73 -14.65
CA ILE A 130 -18.64 17.61 -15.61
C ILE A 130 -19.78 18.58 -15.28
N ARG A 131 -20.13 18.76 -14.01
CA ARG A 131 -21.16 19.73 -13.58
C ARG A 131 -20.75 21.15 -13.94
N ASP A 132 -19.50 21.50 -13.70
CA ASP A 132 -19.00 22.85 -13.95
C ASP A 132 -18.90 23.10 -15.46
N LEU A 133 -18.43 22.13 -16.26
CA LEU A 133 -18.46 22.19 -17.73
C LEU A 133 -19.89 22.33 -18.28
N LEU A 134 -20.87 21.59 -17.75
CA LEU A 134 -22.25 21.67 -18.19
C LEU A 134 -22.93 22.99 -17.80
N ARG A 135 -22.52 23.58 -16.66
CA ARG A 135 -22.98 24.89 -16.22
C ARG A 135 -22.41 26.01 -17.10
N ASP A 136 -21.15 25.90 -17.50
CA ASP A 136 -20.52 26.85 -18.41
C ASP A 136 -21.16 26.80 -19.82
N ASP A 137 -21.50 25.60 -20.31
CA ASP A 137 -22.27 25.41 -21.55
C ASP A 137 -23.71 25.95 -21.42
N ALA A 138 -24.41 25.69 -20.32
CA ALA A 138 -25.79 26.15 -20.08
C ALA A 138 -25.89 27.68 -19.89
N THR A 139 -24.83 28.32 -19.40
CA THR A 139 -24.77 29.78 -19.23
C THR A 139 -24.14 30.51 -20.42
N GLY A 140 -23.79 29.79 -21.49
CA GLY A 140 -23.27 30.35 -22.74
C GLY A 140 -21.90 31.02 -22.61
N THR A 141 -21.15 30.74 -21.53
CA THR A 141 -19.82 31.33 -21.31
C THR A 141 -18.75 30.41 -21.87
N THR A 142 -18.66 30.30 -23.19
CA THR A 142 -17.57 29.59 -23.85
C THR A 142 -16.26 30.37 -23.65
N LYS A 143 -15.49 30.07 -22.59
CA LYS A 143 -14.08 30.45 -22.53
C LYS A 143 -13.30 29.56 -23.50
N GLN A 144 -13.31 29.94 -24.78
CA GLN A 144 -12.31 29.45 -25.72
C GLN A 144 -10.90 29.79 -25.19
N PRO A 145 -9.92 28.87 -25.29
CA PRO A 145 -8.54 29.20 -24.99
C PRO A 145 -8.10 30.36 -25.88
N GLN A 146 -7.77 31.48 -25.26
CA GLN A 146 -7.22 32.65 -25.93
C GLN A 146 -5.92 32.25 -26.65
N PRO A 147 -5.82 32.39 -27.99
CA PRO A 147 -4.53 32.36 -28.64
C PRO A 147 -3.79 33.63 -28.22
N ALA A 148 -2.60 33.46 -27.65
CA ALA A 148 -1.74 34.53 -27.19
C ALA A 148 -1.60 35.64 -28.25
N GLN A 149 -2.04 36.85 -27.91
CA GLN A 149 -1.73 38.05 -28.68
C GLN A 149 -0.26 38.43 -28.49
N GLN A 150 0.52 38.32 -29.56
CA GLN A 150 1.69 39.15 -29.90
C GLN A 150 2.07 38.75 -31.34
N THR A 151 1.94 39.59 -32.37
CA THR A 151 2.59 40.89 -32.46
C THR A 151 1.93 41.67 -33.60
N GLU A 152 1.28 42.78 -33.27
CA GLU A 152 1.11 43.88 -34.23
C GLU A 152 2.46 44.58 -34.38
N ARG A 153 3.05 44.53 -35.58
CA ARG A 153 3.90 45.60 -36.09
C ARG A 153 3.54 45.85 -37.55
N SER A 154 2.68 46.85 -37.71
CA SER A 154 2.86 47.99 -38.61
C SER A 154 3.39 47.69 -40.02
N GLN A 155 2.52 47.80 -41.02
CA GLN A 155 2.69 48.62 -42.23
C GLN A 155 1.49 48.35 -43.17
N SER A 156 0.46 49.20 -43.11
CA SER A 156 0.17 50.25 -44.10
C SER A 156 -0.42 49.72 -45.41
N ALA A 157 -1.73 49.93 -45.57
CA ALA A 157 -2.48 50.00 -46.83
C ALA A 157 -1.89 51.10 -47.77
N PRO A 158 -2.33 51.28 -49.04
CA PRO A 158 -3.54 50.72 -49.66
C PRO A 158 -3.39 50.21 -51.12
N GLU A 159 -4.46 49.52 -51.57
CA GLU A 159 -5.08 49.52 -52.91
C GLU A 159 -4.20 49.60 -54.17
N THR A 160 -4.42 48.68 -55.11
CA THR A 160 -4.90 49.02 -56.48
C THR A 160 -5.22 47.77 -57.29
N GLU A 161 -6.48 47.72 -57.74
CA GLU A 161 -6.98 47.32 -59.07
C GLU A 161 -6.44 46.10 -59.84
N SER A 162 -7.44 45.31 -60.28
CA SER A 162 -7.62 44.86 -61.67
C SER A 162 -6.80 43.68 -62.18
N SER A 163 -7.45 42.50 -62.27
CA SER A 163 -7.81 41.81 -63.54
C SER A 163 -8.16 40.34 -63.28
#